data_AF-A0A370N0S1-F1
#
_entry.id   AF-A0A370N0S1-F1
#
_cell.length_a   1.000
_cell.length_b   1.000
_cell.length_c   1.000
_cell.angle_alpha   90.00
_cell.angle_beta   90.00
_cell.angle_gamma   90.00
#
_symmetry.space_group_name_H-M   'P 1'
#
loop_
_entity.id
_entity.type
_entity.pdbx_description
1 polymer ?
#
loop_
_entity_poly.entity_id
_entity_poly.type
_entity_poly.pdbx_seq_one_letter_code
_entity_poly.pdbx_strand_id
1 'polypeptide(L)'
;MRCPPSARTLLPACLLFLLPAAPSAFAQELEPRTYSASPVGTHFLAATYAFLTGDVLTDPSLPITNVHANLNFFTLGYVQTFGIAGHAASFGLAMPFARGNLSGNVVDAPQEIHRAGLGDLRLRFAFNLIGGPALSPEEFARRAPATSVGVSLTVTAPTGQYVDSHLVNVGANRWSVKPEIGISQPVGNWFYEVSAGIWFFTDNSDFFLAHTRGQAPLCTVQLHAGYNFRAGLWLAGDVGYFAGGRTSVDGRENQDRQANTRFGLTLSVPFARGWSAKLAASKGLVARVGGDYKAISLTIQYRWFDR
;
A
#
# COMPACT_ATOMS: atom_id res chain seq x y z
N MET A 1 69.14 -25.65 -8.94
CA MET A 1 67.75 -25.99 -8.56
C MET A 1 66.90 -24.74 -8.81
N ARG A 2 66.20 -24.66 -9.94
CA ARG A 2 64.72 -24.69 -10.11
C ARG A 2 63.94 -23.67 -9.23
N CYS A 3 63.31 -22.69 -9.93
CA CYS A 3 62.18 -21.76 -9.64
C CYS A 3 61.22 -22.06 -8.46
N PRO A 4 60.25 -21.16 -8.10
CA PRO A 4 59.99 -19.74 -8.46
C PRO A 4 59.55 -18.84 -7.24
N PRO A 5 59.14 -17.56 -7.43
CA PRO A 5 58.68 -16.67 -6.37
C PRO A 5 57.16 -16.76 -6.13
N SER A 6 56.71 -16.49 -4.90
CA SER A 6 55.31 -16.32 -4.52
C SER A 6 55.25 -15.47 -3.25
N ALA A 7 54.27 -14.62 -2.97
CA ALA A 7 53.19 -14.03 -3.73
C ALA A 7 52.84 -12.72 -3.00
N ARG A 8 52.39 -11.71 -3.74
CA ARG A 8 51.73 -10.54 -3.14
C ARG A 8 50.41 -11.00 -2.49
N THR A 9 50.13 -10.52 -1.29
CA THR A 9 48.75 -10.39 -0.80
C THR A 9 48.62 -9.16 0.10
N LEU A 10 48.32 -8.03 -0.54
CA LEU A 10 47.46 -7.00 0.03
C LEU A 10 46.04 -7.53 0.01
N LEU A 11 45.33 -7.45 1.14
CA LEU A 11 43.85 -7.36 1.21
C LEU A 11 43.41 -7.07 2.66
N PRO A 12 43.03 -5.82 2.98
CA PRO A 12 41.98 -5.53 3.93
C PRO A 12 40.68 -5.40 3.13
N ALA A 13 39.73 -6.34 3.26
CA ALA A 13 38.44 -6.16 2.62
C ALA A 13 37.33 -6.86 3.40
N CYS A 14 36.55 -6.01 4.08
CA CYS A 14 35.09 -6.07 4.19
C CYS A 14 34.46 -7.46 4.12
N LEU A 15 34.14 -8.03 5.29
CA LEU A 15 32.97 -8.91 5.37
C LEU A 15 31.73 -8.03 5.16
N LEU A 16 31.28 -7.98 3.91
CA LEU A 16 29.94 -7.59 3.52
C LEU A 16 28.97 -8.61 4.13
N PHE A 17 28.39 -8.29 5.29
CA PHE A 17 27.18 -8.96 5.71
C PHE A 17 26.01 -8.30 4.96
N LEU A 18 25.52 -9.04 3.96
CA LEU A 18 24.13 -8.93 3.50
C LEU A 18 23.20 -8.97 4.72
N LEU A 19 22.06 -8.27 4.70
CA LEU A 19 20.73 -8.69 5.21
C LEU A 19 19.69 -7.52 5.19
N PRO A 20 18.35 -7.82 5.16
CA PRO A 20 17.30 -7.05 4.47
C PRO A 20 16.00 -6.82 5.32
N ALA A 21 14.83 -6.61 4.67
CA ALA A 21 14.06 -5.40 4.92
C ALA A 21 12.52 -5.05 4.50
N ALA A 22 11.73 -4.09 5.12
CA ALA A 22 10.28 -3.58 5.04
C ALA A 22 9.78 -2.03 4.86
N PRO A 23 8.79 -1.37 5.61
CA PRO A 23 7.35 -1.65 5.72
C PRO A 23 6.71 -1.36 4.37
N SER A 24 6.42 -2.43 3.66
CA SER A 24 5.82 -2.34 2.34
C SER A 24 4.33 -2.62 2.37
N ALA A 25 3.80 -3.14 3.49
CA ALA A 25 2.46 -3.73 3.53
C ALA A 25 1.35 -2.76 3.08
N PHE A 26 1.38 -1.53 3.61
CA PHE A 26 0.41 -0.49 3.27
C PHE A 26 0.70 0.26 1.96
N ALA A 27 1.95 0.21 1.47
CA ALA A 27 2.34 0.82 0.20
C ALA A 27 2.10 -0.12 -0.99
N GLN A 28 1.89 -1.42 -0.71
CA GLN A 28 1.72 -2.49 -1.69
C GLN A 28 0.30 -3.08 -1.73
N GLU A 29 -0.69 -2.31 -1.29
CA GLU A 29 -2.11 -2.67 -1.42
C GLU A 29 -2.54 -2.64 -2.90
N LEU A 30 -3.41 -3.58 -3.28
CA LEU A 30 -4.01 -3.64 -4.61
C LEU A 30 -5.40 -3.04 -4.53
N GLU A 31 -5.65 -1.97 -5.29
CA GLU A 31 -6.86 -1.17 -5.18
C GLU A 31 -7.60 -1.10 -6.52
N PRO A 32 -8.27 -2.20 -6.95
CA PRO A 32 -9.13 -2.11 -8.12
C PRO A 32 -10.22 -1.06 -7.89
N ARG A 33 -10.59 -0.39 -8.96
CA ARG A 33 -11.63 0.64 -9.05
C ARG A 33 -11.28 1.96 -8.37
N THR A 34 -9.99 2.22 -8.17
CA THR A 34 -9.45 3.46 -7.57
C THR A 34 -9.86 4.74 -8.32
N TYR A 35 -10.06 4.65 -9.64
CA TYR A 35 -10.55 5.75 -10.50
C TYR A 35 -11.95 5.47 -11.07
N SER A 36 -12.68 4.51 -10.49
CA SER A 36 -14.05 4.26 -10.90
C SER A 36 -14.93 5.46 -10.57
N ALA A 37 -15.71 5.89 -11.55
CA ALA A 37 -16.55 7.06 -11.38
C ALA A 37 -17.68 6.79 -10.36
N SER A 38 -18.07 7.85 -9.66
CA SER A 38 -19.19 7.89 -8.73
C SER A 38 -19.90 9.24 -8.92
N PRO A 39 -21.23 9.33 -8.78
CA PRO A 39 -21.91 10.62 -8.90
C PRO A 39 -21.45 11.58 -7.80
N VAL A 40 -21.56 12.88 -8.05
CA VAL A 40 -21.28 13.90 -7.04
C VAL A 40 -22.28 13.83 -5.89
N GLY A 41 -21.85 14.26 -4.71
CA GLY A 41 -22.64 14.16 -3.48
C GLY A 41 -22.76 12.73 -2.97
N THR A 42 -21.90 11.81 -3.39
CA THR A 42 -21.86 10.46 -2.84
C THR A 42 -20.93 10.43 -1.64
N HIS A 43 -21.38 9.78 -0.58
CA HIS A 43 -20.57 9.48 0.58
C HIS A 43 -20.45 7.98 0.79
N PHE A 44 -19.30 7.56 1.27
CA PHE A 44 -18.98 6.20 1.64
C PHE A 44 -18.40 6.17 3.04
N LEU A 45 -18.92 5.27 3.87
CA LEU A 45 -18.29 4.86 5.12
C LEU A 45 -17.88 3.40 4.96
N ALA A 46 -16.64 3.07 5.28
CA ALA A 46 -16.08 1.74 5.14
C ALA A 46 -15.43 1.29 6.45
N ALA A 47 -15.65 0.03 6.80
CA ALA A 47 -14.91 -0.68 7.84
C ALA A 47 -14.25 -1.89 7.21
N THR A 48 -12.93 -1.97 7.31
CA THR A 48 -12.12 -3.04 6.72
C THR A 48 -11.40 -3.80 7.80
N TYR A 49 -11.54 -5.13 7.80
CA TYR A 49 -10.66 -6.04 8.49
C TYR A 49 -9.69 -6.66 7.48
N ALA A 50 -8.39 -6.67 7.79
CA ALA A 50 -7.40 -7.38 6.99
C ALA A 50 -6.49 -8.23 7.87
N PHE A 51 -6.20 -9.44 7.41
CA PHE A 51 -5.24 -10.34 8.03
C PHE A 51 -4.07 -10.57 7.07
N LEU A 52 -2.86 -10.30 7.54
CA LEU A 52 -1.61 -10.50 6.82
C LEU A 52 -0.76 -11.54 7.55
N THR A 53 -0.22 -12.49 6.78
CA THR A 53 0.69 -13.51 7.31
C THR A 53 1.82 -13.85 6.34
N GLY A 54 3.02 -14.09 6.86
CA GLY A 54 4.21 -14.42 6.09
C GLY A 54 5.37 -13.51 6.42
N ASP A 55 6.27 -13.30 5.46
CA ASP A 55 7.37 -12.34 5.55
C ASP A 55 6.83 -10.92 5.34
N VAL A 56 5.97 -10.50 6.28
CA VAL A 56 5.49 -9.13 6.41
C VAL A 56 6.57 -8.38 7.18
N LEU A 57 7.63 -8.06 6.47
CA LEU A 57 8.63 -7.16 6.98
C LEU A 57 7.94 -5.81 7.27
N THR A 58 8.16 -5.23 8.46
CA THR A 58 7.69 -3.88 8.89
C THR A 58 8.79 -2.80 9.04
N ASP A 59 10.08 -3.10 9.28
CA ASP A 59 11.18 -2.17 8.93
C ASP A 59 12.38 -2.85 8.24
N PRO A 60 12.91 -2.28 7.13
CA PRO A 60 14.09 -2.72 6.44
C PRO A 60 15.37 -2.94 7.15
N SER A 61 15.64 -1.87 7.82
CA SER A 61 16.96 -1.49 8.20
C SER A 61 17.35 -2.19 9.47
N LEU A 62 16.45 -3.02 9.99
CA LEU A 62 16.61 -3.73 11.23
C LEU A 62 17.46 -4.97 10.97
N PRO A 63 18.42 -5.30 11.85
CA PRO A 63 19.20 -6.54 11.75
C PRO A 63 18.33 -7.75 12.13
N ILE A 64 17.15 -7.89 11.51
CA ILE A 64 16.17 -8.95 11.76
C ILE A 64 16.10 -9.87 10.54
N THR A 65 16.35 -11.15 10.74
CA THR A 65 16.22 -12.19 9.69
C THR A 65 15.10 -13.16 10.02
N ASN A 66 14.67 -13.95 9.03
CA ASN A 66 13.60 -14.94 9.20
C ASN A 66 12.31 -14.34 9.80
N VAL A 67 11.93 -13.16 9.31
CA VAL A 67 10.75 -12.46 9.82
C VAL A 67 9.50 -13.24 9.46
N HIS A 68 8.67 -13.48 10.48
CA HIS A 68 7.31 -13.96 10.31
C HIS A 68 6.38 -13.07 11.11
N ALA A 69 5.31 -12.61 10.48
CA ALA A 69 4.33 -11.78 11.18
C ALA A 69 2.92 -12.31 10.94
N ASN A 70 2.08 -12.15 11.96
CA ASN A 70 0.65 -12.35 11.89
C ASN A 70 -0.02 -11.06 12.34
N LEU A 71 -0.43 -10.25 11.37
CA LEU A 71 -0.94 -8.90 11.58
C LEU A 71 -2.41 -8.82 11.24
N ASN A 72 -3.16 -8.18 12.12
CA ASN A 72 -4.56 -7.83 11.92
C ASN A 72 -4.65 -6.32 11.80
N PHE A 73 -5.38 -5.84 10.80
CA PHE A 73 -5.66 -4.44 10.59
C PHE A 73 -7.16 -4.21 10.63
N PHE A 74 -7.55 -3.14 11.31
CA PHE A 74 -8.92 -2.65 11.39
C PHE A 74 -8.90 -1.21 10.91
N THR A 75 -9.43 -0.96 9.72
CA THR A 75 -9.39 0.37 9.10
C THR A 75 -10.79 0.94 9.02
N LEU A 76 -10.97 2.15 9.54
CA LEU A 76 -12.14 2.96 9.27
C LEU A 76 -11.81 3.95 8.16
N GLY A 77 -12.65 3.99 7.13
CA GLY A 77 -12.48 4.88 5.99
C GLY A 77 -13.74 5.68 5.70
N TYR A 78 -13.56 6.91 5.24
CA TYR A 78 -14.64 7.74 4.73
C TYR A 78 -14.21 8.36 3.41
N VAL A 79 -15.12 8.39 2.43
CA VAL A 79 -14.90 9.03 1.13
C VAL A 79 -16.13 9.86 0.78
N GLN A 80 -15.91 11.04 0.23
CA GLN A 80 -16.94 11.86 -0.39
C GLN A 80 -16.56 12.24 -1.82
N THR A 81 -17.55 12.35 -2.70
CA THR A 81 -17.38 12.74 -4.10
C THR A 81 -18.08 14.06 -4.37
N PHE A 82 -17.48 14.90 -5.19
CA PHE A 82 -17.97 16.25 -5.47
C PHE A 82 -17.48 16.73 -6.85
N GLY A 83 -17.99 17.85 -7.32
CA GLY A 83 -17.57 18.44 -8.60
C GLY A 83 -16.54 19.55 -8.43
N ILE A 84 -15.49 19.55 -9.26
CA ILE A 84 -14.61 20.70 -9.47
C ILE A 84 -14.53 20.97 -10.97
N ALA A 85 -14.84 22.19 -11.40
CA ALA A 85 -14.75 22.61 -12.82
C ALA A 85 -15.47 21.67 -13.81
N GLY A 86 -16.60 21.06 -13.40
CA GLY A 86 -17.36 20.12 -14.24
C GLY A 86 -16.85 18.67 -14.22
N HIS A 87 -15.78 18.38 -13.48
CA HIS A 87 -15.18 17.05 -13.33
C HIS A 87 -15.43 16.47 -11.93
N ALA A 88 -15.59 15.15 -11.87
CA ALA A 88 -15.75 14.43 -10.62
C ALA A 88 -14.41 14.36 -9.86
N ALA A 89 -14.46 14.76 -8.61
CA ALA A 89 -13.38 14.69 -7.63
C ALA A 89 -13.82 13.88 -6.41
N SER A 90 -12.86 13.43 -5.61
CA SER A 90 -13.14 12.82 -4.32
C SER A 90 -12.08 13.16 -3.28
N PHE A 91 -12.53 13.16 -2.03
CA PHE A 91 -11.68 13.25 -0.86
C PHE A 91 -11.96 12.05 0.03
N GLY A 92 -10.90 11.39 0.48
CA GLY A 92 -10.95 10.23 1.35
C GLY A 92 -10.02 10.36 2.54
N LEU A 93 -10.42 9.74 3.64
CA LEU A 93 -9.61 9.54 4.83
C LEU A 93 -9.68 8.07 5.26
N ALA A 94 -8.59 7.55 5.81
CA ALA A 94 -8.52 6.21 6.37
C ALA A 94 -7.64 6.19 7.62
N MET A 95 -8.14 5.59 8.68
CA MET A 95 -7.45 5.44 9.95
C MET A 95 -7.34 3.94 10.28
N PRO A 96 -6.13 3.37 10.19
CA PRO A 96 -5.90 1.97 10.53
C PRO A 96 -5.58 1.81 12.02
N PHE A 97 -6.03 0.70 12.60
CA PHE A 97 -5.52 0.14 13.85
C PHE A 97 -4.86 -1.20 13.51
N ALA A 98 -3.62 -1.38 13.92
CA ALA A 98 -2.89 -2.63 13.72
C ALA A 98 -2.74 -3.37 15.04
N ARG A 99 -2.81 -4.70 15.00
CA ARG A 99 -2.37 -5.58 16.10
C ARG A 99 -1.79 -6.88 15.58
N GLY A 100 -0.72 -7.34 16.18
CA GLY A 100 -0.14 -8.61 15.75
C GLY A 100 1.15 -8.99 16.45
N ASN A 101 1.53 -10.23 16.19
CA ASN A 101 2.80 -10.79 16.64
C ASN A 101 3.78 -10.78 15.48
N LEU A 102 5.03 -10.45 15.78
CA LEU A 102 6.14 -10.52 14.85
C LEU A 102 7.26 -11.32 15.52
N SER A 103 7.79 -12.29 14.81
CA SER A 103 8.98 -13.02 15.20
C SER A 103 10.07 -12.85 14.16
N GLY A 104 11.32 -12.98 14.60
CA GLY A 104 12.49 -12.92 13.75
C GLY A 104 13.77 -12.99 14.58
N ASN A 105 14.91 -13.07 13.92
CA ASN A 105 16.21 -13.18 14.57
C ASN A 105 16.90 -11.82 14.60
N VAL A 106 17.08 -11.22 15.78
CA VAL A 106 17.86 -9.99 15.98
C VAL A 106 19.30 -10.40 16.31
N VAL A 107 20.26 -10.11 15.42
CA VAL A 107 21.68 -10.52 15.61
C VAL A 107 21.77 -12.02 15.95
N ASP A 108 21.11 -12.86 15.13
CA ASP A 108 21.02 -14.32 15.27
C ASP A 108 20.33 -14.87 16.53
N ALA A 109 19.77 -13.99 17.38
CA ALA A 109 18.95 -14.40 18.52
C ALA A 109 17.44 -14.31 18.17
N PRO A 110 16.67 -15.39 18.35
CA PRO A 110 15.23 -15.35 18.11
C PRO A 110 14.56 -14.36 19.09
N GLN A 111 13.70 -13.52 18.55
CA GLN A 111 12.89 -12.55 19.27
C GLN A 111 11.45 -12.67 18.80
N GLU A 112 10.51 -12.48 19.72
CA GLU A 112 9.10 -12.33 19.42
C GLU A 112 8.57 -11.09 20.12
N ILE A 113 7.82 -10.29 19.38
CA ILE A 113 7.22 -9.06 19.88
C ILE A 113 5.74 -9.00 19.52
N HIS A 114 4.98 -8.36 20.40
CA HIS A 114 3.61 -7.95 20.11
C HIS A 114 3.57 -6.43 19.89
N ARG A 115 2.80 -6.00 18.90
CA ARG A 115 2.49 -4.58 18.68
C ARG A 115 0.99 -4.42 18.48
N ALA A 116 0.42 -3.38 19.10
CA ALA A 116 -0.95 -2.95 18.90
C ALA A 116 -1.02 -1.43 19.03
N GLY A 117 -1.76 -0.78 18.15
CA GLY A 117 -1.88 0.67 18.16
C GLY A 117 -2.57 1.24 16.93
N LEU A 118 -2.89 2.52 16.99
CA LEU A 118 -3.31 3.28 15.82
C LEU A 118 -2.12 3.43 14.87
N GLY A 119 -2.35 3.22 13.58
CA GLY A 119 -1.41 3.56 12.53
C GLY A 119 -1.60 4.99 12.04
N ASP A 120 -0.79 5.34 11.06
CA ASP A 120 -0.76 6.68 10.50
C ASP A 120 -2.04 7.01 9.71
N LEU A 121 -2.57 8.24 9.90
CA LEU A 121 -3.74 8.72 9.18
C LEU A 121 -3.40 8.88 7.70
N ARG A 122 -4.23 8.30 6.82
CA ARG A 122 -4.12 8.46 5.37
C ARG A 122 -5.22 9.38 4.85
N LEU A 123 -4.83 10.36 4.05
CA LEU A 123 -5.72 11.25 3.31
C LEU A 123 -5.49 11.03 1.82
N ARG A 124 -6.54 11.09 1.01
CA ARG A 124 -6.44 11.00 -0.45
C ARG A 124 -7.35 12.01 -1.11
N PHE A 125 -6.79 12.79 -2.02
CA PHE A 125 -7.55 13.60 -2.97
C PHE A 125 -7.41 13.01 -4.36
N ALA A 126 -8.50 12.86 -5.11
CA ALA A 126 -8.50 12.39 -6.49
C ALA A 126 -9.36 13.28 -7.38
N PHE A 127 -8.94 13.42 -8.63
CA PHE A 127 -9.57 14.28 -9.62
C PHE A 127 -9.58 13.60 -10.99
N ASN A 128 -10.74 13.56 -11.67
CA ASN A 128 -10.83 13.06 -13.04
C ASN A 128 -10.42 14.15 -14.04
N LEU A 129 -9.39 13.88 -14.83
CA LEU A 129 -8.96 14.73 -15.93
C LEU A 129 -9.83 14.53 -17.18
N ILE A 130 -10.20 13.27 -17.49
CA ILE A 130 -10.92 12.90 -18.71
C ILE A 130 -12.03 11.90 -18.35
N GLY A 131 -13.19 12.00 -19.01
CA GLY A 131 -14.26 10.99 -19.01
C GLY A 131 -15.05 10.80 -17.71
N GLY A 132 -14.67 11.48 -16.62
CA GLY A 132 -15.41 11.52 -15.36
C GLY A 132 -16.07 12.87 -15.10
N PRO A 133 -17.13 13.25 -15.84
CA PRO A 133 -17.87 14.47 -15.56
C PRO A 133 -18.54 14.41 -14.19
N ALA A 134 -18.74 15.58 -13.59
CA ALA A 134 -19.49 15.74 -12.35
C ALA A 134 -20.99 15.53 -12.60
N LEU A 135 -21.46 14.29 -12.45
CA LEU A 135 -22.85 13.90 -12.70
C LEU A 135 -23.62 13.74 -11.39
N SER A 136 -24.88 14.19 -11.37
CA SER A 136 -25.83 13.84 -10.32
C SER A 136 -26.11 12.33 -10.29
N PRO A 137 -26.69 11.78 -9.20
CA PRO A 137 -27.07 10.37 -9.15
C PRO A 137 -27.96 9.90 -10.31
N GLU A 138 -28.90 10.74 -10.75
CA GLU A 138 -29.81 10.42 -11.84
C GLU A 138 -29.13 10.39 -13.21
N GLU A 139 -28.31 11.40 -13.52
CA GLU A 139 -27.51 11.46 -14.74
C GLU A 139 -26.51 10.30 -14.77
N PHE A 140 -25.87 10.02 -13.63
CA PHE A 140 -24.90 8.94 -13.51
C PHE A 140 -25.53 7.57 -13.76
N ALA A 141 -26.78 7.35 -13.32
CA ALA A 141 -27.50 6.10 -13.57
C ALA A 141 -27.82 5.87 -15.05
N ARG A 142 -27.95 6.94 -15.84
CA ARG A 142 -28.27 6.88 -17.29
C ARG A 142 -27.05 6.93 -18.19
N ARG A 143 -25.87 7.27 -17.65
CA ARG A 143 -24.66 7.47 -18.44
C ARG A 143 -24.20 6.17 -19.10
N ALA A 144 -23.58 6.31 -20.28
CA ALA A 144 -22.72 5.28 -20.80
C ALA A 144 -21.37 5.32 -20.06
N PRO A 145 -20.85 4.19 -19.55
CA PRO A 145 -19.47 4.11 -19.09
C PRO A 145 -18.50 4.54 -20.18
N ALA A 146 -17.60 5.46 -19.86
CA ALA A 146 -16.56 5.95 -20.75
C ALA A 146 -15.18 5.78 -20.11
N THR A 147 -14.15 5.78 -20.94
CA THR A 147 -12.75 5.81 -20.49
C THR A 147 -12.51 7.01 -19.60
N SER A 148 -11.94 6.80 -18.42
CA SER A 148 -11.54 7.88 -17.54
C SER A 148 -10.03 7.91 -17.32
N VAL A 149 -9.50 9.12 -17.17
CA VAL A 149 -8.13 9.37 -16.73
C VAL A 149 -8.21 10.24 -15.48
N GLY A 150 -7.55 9.82 -14.41
CA GLY A 150 -7.57 10.54 -13.15
C GLY A 150 -6.18 10.67 -12.55
N VAL A 151 -6.01 11.68 -11.71
CA VAL A 151 -4.83 11.88 -10.88
C VAL A 151 -5.24 11.89 -9.42
N SER A 152 -4.33 11.50 -8.54
CA SER A 152 -4.53 11.59 -7.11
C SER A 152 -3.27 11.93 -6.35
N LEU A 153 -3.46 12.42 -5.13
CA LEU A 153 -2.43 12.63 -4.15
C LEU A 153 -2.86 11.95 -2.85
N THR A 154 -2.12 10.94 -2.44
CA THR A 154 -2.27 10.33 -1.12
C THR A 154 -1.22 10.91 -0.18
N VAL A 155 -1.62 11.28 1.03
CA VAL A 155 -0.74 11.75 2.10
C VAL A 155 -0.94 10.87 3.32
N THR A 156 0.14 10.43 3.93
CA THR A 156 0.12 9.72 5.22
C THR A 156 0.82 10.60 6.25
N ALA A 157 0.09 10.98 7.29
CA ALA A 157 0.57 11.84 8.36
C ALA A 157 1.09 10.99 9.53
N PRO A 158 2.19 11.39 10.21
CA PRO A 158 2.79 10.65 11.32
C PRO A 158 1.98 10.78 12.61
N THR A 159 0.73 10.32 12.59
CA THR A 159 -0.21 10.39 13.72
C THR A 159 -0.35 9.05 14.43
N GLY A 160 0.24 7.99 13.90
CA GLY A 160 0.20 6.66 14.48
C GLY A 160 1.04 6.54 15.74
N GLN A 161 0.79 5.50 16.51
CA GLN A 161 1.53 5.20 17.72
C GLN A 161 2.99 4.86 17.38
N TYR A 162 3.91 5.64 17.97
CA TYR A 162 5.34 5.50 17.79
C TYR A 162 6.07 5.64 19.13
N VAL A 163 7.01 4.75 19.38
CA VAL A 163 7.91 4.77 20.54
C VAL A 163 9.33 4.62 19.99
N ASP A 164 10.15 5.64 20.20
CA ASP A 164 11.53 5.72 19.69
C ASP A 164 12.44 4.60 20.22
N SER A 165 12.22 4.10 21.43
CA SER A 165 12.93 2.95 21.98
C SER A 165 12.52 1.60 21.37
N HIS A 166 11.45 1.57 20.57
CA HIS A 166 11.06 0.38 19.82
C HIS A 166 11.67 0.38 18.43
N LEU A 167 12.30 -0.74 18.09
CA LEU A 167 12.82 -0.96 16.74
C LEU A 167 11.68 -1.13 15.70
N VAL A 168 10.63 -1.85 16.09
CA VAL A 168 9.41 -2.06 15.28
C VAL A 168 8.26 -1.26 15.89
N ASN A 169 7.65 -0.40 15.10
CA ASN A 169 6.52 0.46 15.49
C ASN A 169 5.30 0.25 14.59
N VAL A 170 4.14 0.75 15.05
CA VAL A 170 2.90 0.77 14.26
C VAL A 170 2.88 1.97 13.32
N GLY A 171 3.13 3.17 13.86
CA GLY A 171 3.36 4.38 13.06
C GLY A 171 4.78 4.43 12.50
N ALA A 172 4.98 5.19 11.42
CA ALA A 172 6.28 5.33 10.77
C ALA A 172 7.10 6.55 11.25
N ASN A 173 6.49 7.45 12.04
CA ASN A 173 7.06 8.73 12.49
C ASN A 173 7.68 9.57 11.35
N ARG A 174 6.99 9.60 10.21
CA ARG A 174 7.36 10.42 9.06
C ARG A 174 6.15 10.68 8.18
N TRP A 175 6.25 11.72 7.37
CA TRP A 175 5.29 11.94 6.29
C TRP A 175 5.60 11.04 5.10
N SER A 176 4.54 10.63 4.40
CA SER A 176 4.70 10.09 3.05
C SER A 176 3.65 10.63 2.11
N VAL A 177 4.04 10.80 0.84
CA VAL A 177 3.20 11.40 -0.20
C VAL A 177 3.29 10.56 -1.47
N LYS A 178 2.14 10.25 -2.07
CA LYS A 178 2.03 9.49 -3.32
C LYS A 178 1.22 10.27 -4.36
N PRO A 179 1.85 11.04 -5.25
CA PRO A 179 1.21 11.37 -6.52
C PRO A 179 1.01 10.10 -7.35
N GLU A 180 -0.15 9.98 -7.99
CA GLU A 180 -0.51 8.86 -8.84
C GLU A 180 -1.38 9.32 -10.00
N ILE A 181 -1.22 8.68 -11.16
CA ILE A 181 -2.11 8.79 -12.31
C ILE A 181 -2.68 7.41 -12.64
N GLY A 182 -3.93 7.36 -13.10
CA GLY A 182 -4.53 6.12 -13.54
C GLY A 182 -5.54 6.30 -14.67
N ILE A 183 -5.78 5.19 -15.37
CA ILE A 183 -6.71 5.08 -16.48
C ILE A 183 -7.67 3.95 -16.15
N SER A 184 -8.97 4.16 -16.40
CA SER A 184 -10.01 3.15 -16.31
C SER A 184 -10.76 3.06 -17.64
N GLN A 185 -10.71 1.89 -18.27
CA GLN A 185 -11.32 1.59 -19.56
C GLN A 185 -12.46 0.58 -19.38
N PRO A 186 -13.73 1.01 -19.45
CA PRO A 186 -14.85 0.07 -19.55
C PRO A 186 -14.97 -0.49 -20.97
N VAL A 187 -15.29 -1.79 -21.09
CA VAL A 187 -15.55 -2.50 -22.36
C VAL A 187 -16.73 -3.45 -22.15
N GLY A 188 -17.94 -3.00 -22.46
CA GLY A 188 -19.17 -3.73 -22.13
C GLY A 188 -19.27 -3.96 -20.61
N ASN A 189 -19.36 -5.23 -20.19
CA ASN A 189 -19.34 -5.59 -18.77
C ASN A 189 -17.93 -5.69 -18.18
N TRP A 190 -16.89 -5.70 -19.01
CA TRP A 190 -15.50 -5.72 -18.56
C TRP A 190 -15.00 -4.32 -18.21
N PHE A 191 -14.01 -4.28 -17.34
CA PHE A 191 -13.22 -3.08 -17.08
C PHE A 191 -11.74 -3.44 -16.94
N TYR A 192 -10.90 -2.53 -17.40
CA TYR A 192 -9.45 -2.62 -17.32
C TYR A 192 -8.92 -1.33 -16.73
N GLU A 193 -8.02 -1.43 -15.77
CA GLU A 193 -7.47 -0.27 -15.09
C GLU A 193 -5.96 -0.42 -14.95
N VAL A 194 -5.27 0.71 -15.10
CA VAL A 194 -3.84 0.83 -14.85
C VAL A 194 -3.59 2.08 -14.03
N SER A 195 -2.72 1.99 -13.04
CA SER A 195 -2.23 3.16 -12.30
C SER A 195 -0.72 3.12 -12.13
N ALA A 196 -0.12 4.29 -12.07
CA ALA A 196 1.30 4.48 -11.81
C ALA A 196 1.49 5.63 -10.81
N GLY A 197 2.30 5.39 -9.79
CA GLY A 197 2.54 6.34 -8.71
C GLY A 197 3.93 6.18 -8.10
N ILE A 198 4.32 7.16 -7.29
CA ILE A 198 5.61 7.17 -6.61
C ILE A 198 5.40 7.63 -5.18
N TRP A 199 5.78 6.83 -4.20
CA TRP A 199 5.85 7.28 -2.82
C TRP A 199 7.15 8.05 -2.57
N PHE A 200 7.01 9.22 -1.96
CA PHE A 200 8.07 10.00 -1.35
C PHE A 200 7.92 9.96 0.16
N PHE A 201 9.04 9.97 0.87
CA PHE A 201 9.09 9.85 2.33
C PHE A 201 9.96 10.98 2.89
N THR A 202 9.53 11.58 4.00
CA THR A 202 10.46 12.38 4.81
C THR A 202 11.32 11.45 5.66
N ASP A 203 12.42 11.98 6.17
CA ASP A 203 13.22 11.24 7.15
C ASP A 203 12.47 11.15 8.49
N ASN A 204 12.78 10.10 9.26
CA ASN A 204 12.45 9.96 10.66
C ASN A 204 13.73 10.28 11.46
N SER A 205 13.79 11.45 12.08
CA SER A 205 14.96 11.92 12.85
C SER A 205 15.08 11.32 14.25
N ASP A 206 14.03 10.66 14.73
CA ASP A 206 13.95 10.06 16.07
C ASP A 206 13.82 8.54 15.95
N PHE A 207 14.54 7.96 14.99
CA PHE A 207 14.59 6.52 14.81
C PHE A 207 15.43 5.88 15.92
N PHE A 208 15.07 4.65 16.30
CA PHE A 208 15.71 3.80 17.31
C PHE A 208 17.10 4.26 17.79
N LEU A 209 17.23 4.55 19.09
CA LEU A 209 18.48 5.05 19.70
C LEU A 209 18.97 6.41 19.14
N ALA A 210 18.04 7.30 18.77
CA ALA A 210 18.31 8.64 18.25
C ALA A 210 19.09 8.68 16.92
N HIS A 211 18.93 7.64 16.11
CA HIS A 211 19.41 7.59 14.74
C HIS A 211 18.43 8.30 13.79
N THR A 212 18.90 8.66 12.59
CA THR A 212 18.03 9.19 11.52
C THR A 212 17.83 8.13 10.44
N ARG A 213 16.57 7.89 10.07
CA ARG A 213 16.20 6.92 9.05
C ARG A 213 15.56 7.57 7.83
N GLY A 214 16.14 7.33 6.66
CA GLY A 214 15.65 7.77 5.36
C GLY A 214 15.11 6.62 4.50
N GLN A 215 14.31 6.96 3.48
CA GLN A 215 13.88 6.01 2.47
C GLN A 215 13.76 6.67 1.10
N ALA A 216 14.46 6.10 0.12
CA ALA A 216 14.38 6.51 -1.26
C ALA A 216 12.96 6.27 -1.83
N PRO A 217 12.56 6.98 -2.90
CA PRO A 217 11.24 6.82 -3.48
C PRO A 217 10.89 5.38 -3.87
N LEU A 218 9.62 5.02 -3.73
CA LEU A 218 9.09 3.70 -4.10
C LEU A 218 8.07 3.86 -5.23
N CYS A 219 8.41 3.38 -6.42
CA CYS A 219 7.52 3.38 -7.58
C CYS A 219 6.50 2.24 -7.47
N THR A 220 5.28 2.52 -7.91
CA THR A 220 4.16 1.57 -7.89
C THR A 220 3.49 1.56 -9.26
N VAL A 221 3.25 0.37 -9.81
CA VAL A 221 2.39 0.18 -10.99
C VAL A 221 1.35 -0.87 -10.65
N GLN A 222 0.08 -0.59 -10.89
CA GLN A 222 -1.00 -1.57 -10.67
C GLN A 222 -1.81 -1.77 -11.95
N LEU A 223 -2.26 -3.00 -12.14
CA LEU A 223 -3.09 -3.45 -13.24
C LEU A 223 -4.27 -4.23 -12.67
N HIS A 224 -5.47 -3.89 -13.13
CA HIS A 224 -6.70 -4.56 -12.72
C HIS A 224 -7.53 -4.91 -13.95
N ALA A 225 -8.09 -6.11 -13.96
CA ALA A 225 -9.05 -6.53 -14.96
C ALA A 225 -10.23 -7.19 -14.27
N GLY A 226 -11.45 -6.77 -14.59
CA GLY A 226 -12.63 -7.31 -13.91
C GLY A 226 -13.90 -7.30 -14.75
N TYR A 227 -14.92 -7.95 -14.22
CA TYR A 227 -16.21 -8.16 -14.84
C TYR A 227 -17.34 -7.70 -13.92
N ASN A 228 -18.27 -6.92 -14.47
CA ASN A 228 -19.50 -6.50 -13.79
C ASN A 228 -20.62 -7.50 -14.11
N PHE A 229 -21.13 -8.19 -13.09
CA PHE A 229 -22.30 -9.07 -13.24
C PHE A 229 -23.61 -8.28 -13.19
N ARG A 230 -23.67 -7.29 -12.31
CA ARG A 230 -24.76 -6.31 -12.17
C ARG A 230 -24.26 -5.12 -11.35
N ALA A 231 -25.07 -4.08 -11.22
CA ALA A 231 -24.74 -2.92 -10.40
C ALA A 231 -24.27 -3.33 -8.98
N GLY A 232 -23.03 -2.97 -8.65
CA GLY A 232 -22.39 -3.27 -7.36
C GLY A 232 -21.78 -4.68 -7.21
N LEU A 233 -22.10 -5.63 -8.10
CA LEU A 233 -21.56 -7.00 -8.09
C LEU A 233 -20.51 -7.18 -9.18
N TRP A 234 -19.26 -7.34 -8.79
CA TRP A 234 -18.14 -7.49 -9.72
C TRP A 234 -17.01 -8.32 -9.11
N LEU A 235 -16.19 -8.92 -9.98
CA LEU A 235 -14.96 -9.62 -9.65
C LEU A 235 -13.81 -9.01 -10.44
N ALA A 236 -12.65 -8.84 -9.81
CA ALA A 236 -11.42 -8.38 -10.45
C ALA A 236 -10.24 -9.29 -10.11
N GLY A 237 -9.32 -9.43 -11.06
CA GLY A 237 -7.96 -9.88 -10.83
C GLY A 237 -7.01 -8.69 -10.87
N ASP A 238 -6.03 -8.73 -9.97
CA ASP A 238 -5.19 -7.61 -9.61
C ASP A 238 -3.71 -8.01 -9.72
N VAL A 239 -2.88 -7.13 -10.28
CA VAL A 239 -1.42 -7.28 -10.31
C VAL A 239 -0.79 -5.95 -9.91
N GLY A 240 0.20 -5.99 -9.01
CA GLY A 240 0.96 -4.82 -8.61
C GLY A 240 2.45 -5.08 -8.69
N TYR A 241 3.20 -4.09 -9.15
CA TYR A 241 4.65 -4.08 -9.19
C TYR A 241 5.19 -2.88 -8.41
N PHE A 242 6.15 -3.14 -7.54
CA PHE A 242 6.71 -2.17 -6.60
C PHE A 242 8.24 -2.18 -6.67
N ALA A 243 8.86 -1.03 -6.95
CA ALA A 243 10.30 -0.96 -7.18
C ALA A 243 10.93 0.29 -6.57
N GLY A 244 12.09 0.15 -5.92
CA GLY A 244 12.77 1.25 -5.23
C GLY A 244 12.71 1.09 -3.72
N GLY A 245 12.46 2.17 -2.97
CA GLY A 245 12.23 2.08 -1.53
C GLY A 245 13.44 1.68 -0.69
N ARG A 246 14.66 1.85 -1.21
CA ARG A 246 15.91 1.58 -0.47
C ARG A 246 15.97 2.46 0.78
N THR A 247 16.35 1.92 1.94
CA THR A 247 16.47 2.72 3.16
C THR A 247 17.91 3.06 3.50
N SER A 248 18.06 4.06 4.38
CA SER A 248 19.33 4.43 4.97
C SER A 248 19.17 4.72 6.46
N VAL A 249 20.21 4.43 7.23
CA VAL A 249 20.35 4.84 8.64
C VAL A 249 21.61 5.68 8.76
N ASP A 250 21.47 6.90 9.28
CA ASP A 250 22.54 7.91 9.36
C ASP A 250 23.28 8.09 8.02
N GLY A 251 22.52 8.10 6.92
CA GLY A 251 23.03 8.25 5.55
C GLY A 251 23.69 6.99 4.96
N ARG A 252 23.83 5.90 5.70
CA ARG A 252 24.34 4.63 5.18
C ARG A 252 23.22 3.82 4.56
N GLU A 253 23.32 3.57 3.26
CA GLU A 253 22.32 2.79 2.51
C GLU A 253 22.33 1.30 2.87
N ASN A 254 21.14 0.72 2.96
CA ASN A 254 20.92 -0.71 3.18
C ASN A 254 20.82 -1.47 1.85
N GLN A 255 21.04 -2.79 1.90
CA GLN A 255 20.88 -3.69 0.75
C GLN A 255 19.46 -4.23 0.62
N ASP A 256 18.50 -3.30 0.57
CA ASP A 256 17.08 -3.57 0.77
C ASP A 256 16.16 -3.07 -0.34
N ARG A 257 16.74 -2.70 -1.49
CA ARG A 257 15.96 -2.19 -2.61
C ARG A 257 14.87 -3.19 -3.00
N GLN A 258 13.63 -2.73 -2.98
CA GLN A 258 12.43 -3.51 -3.29
C GLN A 258 12.29 -3.70 -4.80
N ALA A 259 11.78 -4.87 -5.17
CA ALA A 259 11.38 -5.25 -6.52
C ALA A 259 10.35 -6.38 -6.39
N ASN A 260 9.14 -6.00 -5.98
CA ASN A 260 8.10 -6.93 -5.55
C ASN A 260 6.96 -6.95 -6.56
N THR A 261 6.52 -8.15 -6.93
CA THR A 261 5.30 -8.37 -7.71
C THR A 261 4.27 -9.04 -6.83
N ARG A 262 3.05 -8.51 -6.80
CA ARG A 262 1.91 -9.07 -6.07
C ARG A 262 0.78 -9.34 -7.04
N PHE A 263 -0.03 -10.35 -6.74
CA PHE A 263 -1.28 -10.61 -7.44
C PHE A 263 -2.39 -10.84 -6.44
N GLY A 264 -3.63 -10.59 -6.88
CA GLY A 264 -4.79 -10.74 -6.04
C GLY A 264 -6.08 -10.94 -6.82
N LEU A 265 -7.14 -11.20 -6.06
CA LEU A 265 -8.51 -11.25 -6.52
C LEU A 265 -9.36 -10.42 -5.56
N THR A 266 -10.31 -9.68 -6.11
CA THR A 266 -11.25 -8.86 -5.36
C THR A 266 -12.68 -9.09 -5.84
N LEU A 267 -13.58 -9.48 -4.93
CA LEU A 267 -15.01 -9.64 -5.17
C LEU A 267 -15.79 -8.58 -4.38
N SER A 268 -16.68 -7.85 -5.06
CA SER A 268 -17.63 -6.93 -4.43
C SER A 268 -19.05 -7.47 -4.56
N VAL A 269 -19.81 -7.51 -3.46
CA VAL A 269 -21.19 -8.00 -3.41
C VAL A 269 -22.09 -6.98 -2.71
N PRO A 270 -23.12 -6.44 -3.38
CA PRO A 270 -24.14 -5.63 -2.72
C PRO A 270 -25.13 -6.57 -2.02
N PHE A 271 -25.39 -6.32 -0.74
CA PHE A 271 -26.26 -7.19 0.08
C PHE A 271 -27.48 -6.47 0.66
N ALA A 272 -27.49 -5.14 0.70
CA ALA A 272 -28.67 -4.34 1.02
C ALA A 272 -28.60 -2.97 0.34
N ARG A 273 -29.68 -2.18 0.40
CA ARG A 273 -29.70 -0.83 -0.21
C ARG A 273 -28.61 0.04 0.43
N GLY A 274 -27.67 0.50 -0.39
CA GLY A 274 -26.53 1.29 0.06
C GLY A 274 -25.40 0.48 0.70
N TRP A 275 -25.59 -0.83 0.94
CA TRP A 275 -24.59 -1.67 1.60
C TRP A 275 -23.94 -2.68 0.65
N SER A 276 -22.62 -2.79 0.73
CA SER A 276 -21.84 -3.77 -0.02
C SER A 276 -20.69 -4.33 0.81
N ALA A 277 -20.32 -5.58 0.55
CA ALA A 277 -19.13 -6.21 1.08
C ALA A 277 -18.09 -6.36 -0.04
N LYS A 278 -16.81 -6.18 0.27
CA LYS A 278 -15.69 -6.52 -0.62
C LYS A 278 -14.79 -7.53 0.07
N LEU A 279 -14.54 -8.66 -0.58
CA LEU A 279 -13.57 -9.65 -0.16
C LEU A 279 -12.38 -9.58 -1.11
N ALA A 280 -11.18 -9.39 -0.58
CA ALA A 280 -9.96 -9.40 -1.36
C ALA A 280 -8.95 -10.39 -0.78
N ALA A 281 -8.20 -11.05 -1.65
CA ALA A 281 -7.08 -11.90 -1.29
C ALA A 281 -5.89 -11.60 -2.20
N SER A 282 -4.68 -11.48 -1.65
CA SER A 282 -3.47 -11.25 -2.43
C SER A 282 -2.28 -12.02 -1.88
N LYS A 283 -1.29 -12.25 -2.74
CA LYS A 283 -0.02 -12.92 -2.40
C LYS A 283 1.14 -12.27 -3.16
N GLY A 284 2.33 -12.28 -2.56
CA GLY A 284 3.59 -12.05 -3.27
C GLY A 284 3.85 -13.14 -4.32
N LEU A 285 4.25 -12.74 -5.53
CA LEU A 285 4.72 -13.64 -6.60
C LEU A 285 6.24 -13.66 -6.66
N VAL A 286 6.84 -12.47 -6.65
CA VAL A 286 8.29 -12.27 -6.62
C VAL A 286 8.55 -11.27 -5.50
N ALA A 287 9.39 -11.64 -4.55
CA ALA A 287 9.85 -10.76 -3.48
C ALA A 287 11.37 -10.81 -3.47
N ARG A 288 12.03 -9.67 -3.66
CA ARG A 288 13.49 -9.60 -3.52
C ARG A 288 13.88 -9.48 -2.06
N VAL A 289 13.15 -8.63 -1.33
CA VAL A 289 13.41 -8.24 0.06
C VAL A 289 12.08 -7.83 0.68
N GLY A 290 11.60 -8.62 1.65
CA GLY A 290 10.27 -8.49 2.23
C GLY A 290 9.15 -8.63 1.21
N GLY A 291 7.93 -8.94 1.64
CA GLY A 291 6.77 -8.90 0.75
C GLY A 291 6.26 -10.25 0.23
N ASP A 292 6.89 -11.38 0.61
CA ASP A 292 6.26 -12.70 0.49
C ASP A 292 5.29 -12.94 1.64
N TYR A 293 4.15 -12.25 1.56
CA TYR A 293 3.04 -12.43 2.48
C TYR A 293 1.72 -12.58 1.75
N LYS A 294 0.82 -13.30 2.40
CA LYS A 294 -0.58 -13.43 2.03
C LYS A 294 -1.37 -12.37 2.78
N ALA A 295 -2.34 -11.77 2.10
CA ALA A 295 -3.31 -10.88 2.72
C ALA A 295 -4.72 -11.33 2.35
N ILE A 296 -5.62 -11.33 3.33
CA ILE A 296 -7.07 -11.46 3.11
C ILE A 296 -7.74 -10.29 3.79
N SER A 297 -8.68 -9.64 3.12
CA SER A 297 -9.43 -8.52 3.70
C SER A 297 -10.91 -8.60 3.39
N LEU A 298 -11.72 -8.23 4.38
CA LEU A 298 -13.16 -7.99 4.26
C LEU A 298 -13.44 -6.52 4.54
N THR A 299 -14.07 -5.84 3.58
CA THR A 299 -14.57 -4.48 3.74
C THR A 299 -16.09 -4.48 3.73
N ILE A 300 -16.72 -3.89 4.74
CA ILE A 300 -18.14 -3.53 4.71
C ILE A 300 -18.23 -2.04 4.42
N GLN A 301 -19.05 -1.67 3.44
CA GLN A 301 -19.18 -0.30 2.95
C GLN A 301 -20.65 0.09 2.93
N TYR A 302 -20.96 1.25 3.51
CA TYR A 302 -22.25 1.94 3.39
C TYR A 302 -22.11 3.17 2.50
N ARG A 303 -23.03 3.34 1.56
CA ARG A 303 -23.10 4.46 0.62
C ARG A 303 -24.43 5.18 0.77
N TRP A 304 -24.35 6.51 0.87
CA TRP A 304 -25.50 7.40 0.77
C TRP A 304 -25.19 8.57 -0.18
N PHE A 305 -26.22 9.33 -0.52
CA PHE A 305 -26.10 10.56 -1.30
C PHE A 305 -26.47 11.75 -0.41
N ASP A 306 -26.01 12.94 -0.79
CA ASP A 306 -26.56 14.21 -0.31
C ASP A 306 -28.08 14.21 -0.43
N ARG A 307 -28.71 14.91 0.52
CA ARG A 307 -30.16 15.12 0.52
C ARG A 307 -30.56 16.20 -0.47
#